data_AF-A0ABD6E5B1-F1
#
_entry.id   AF-A0ABD6E5B1-F1
#
_cell.length_a   1.000
_cell.length_b   1.000
_cell.length_c   1.000
_cell.angle_alpha   90.00
_cell.angle_beta   90.00
_cell.angle_gamma   90.00
#
_symmetry.space_group_name_H-M   'P 1'
#
loop_
_entity.id
_entity.type
_entity.pdbx_description
1 polymer ?
#
loop_
_entity_poly.entity_id
_entity_poly.type
_entity_poly.pdbx_seq_one_letter_code
_entity_poly.pdbx_strand_id
1 'polypeptide(L)'
;MQWRAFGSLVALIFILDFAFQVLLAGGPLWCHEGGGNRRYTPINCDSDVYECYKVDCYDNETPFVARGCGVGRTISMSFPNQSCAQALELCDMVGGHGICHLCSHFHMCNRSTHRSVIVGAVIASIAVAFLL
;
A
#
# COMPACT_ATOMS: atom_id res chain seq x y z
N MET A 1 -3.07 -49.11 -2.92
CA MET A 1 -3.53 -48.21 -1.84
C MET A 1 -2.47 -47.13 -1.54
N GLN A 2 -2.16 -46.26 -2.51
CA GLN A 2 -1.07 -45.27 -2.39
C GLN A 2 -1.52 -43.81 -2.59
N TRP A 3 -2.75 -43.60 -3.06
CA TRP A 3 -3.33 -42.29 -3.38
C TRP A 3 -3.79 -41.47 -2.16
N ARG A 4 -3.96 -42.09 -0.99
CA ARG A 4 -4.43 -41.39 0.23
C ARG A 4 -3.33 -40.55 0.91
N ALA A 5 -2.07 -40.98 0.82
CA ALA A 5 -0.95 -40.24 1.41
C ALA A 5 -0.62 -38.95 0.64
N PHE A 6 -0.79 -38.97 -0.69
CA PHE A 6 -0.56 -37.79 -1.56
C PHE A 6 -1.55 -36.66 -1.27
N GLY A 7 -2.84 -36.96 -1.07
CA GLY A 7 -3.84 -35.95 -0.75
C GLY A 7 -3.58 -35.25 0.59
N SER A 8 -3.13 -36.01 1.60
CA SER A 8 -2.78 -35.44 2.91
C SER A 8 -1.58 -34.51 2.86
N LEU A 9 -0.53 -34.85 2.09
CA LEU A 9 0.67 -34.03 1.99
C LEU A 9 0.40 -32.70 1.29
N VAL A 10 -0.38 -32.74 0.20
CA VAL A 10 -0.79 -31.54 -0.55
C VAL A 10 -1.65 -30.62 0.32
N ALA A 11 -2.62 -31.16 1.06
CA ALA A 11 -3.44 -30.36 1.97
C ALA A 11 -2.60 -29.67 3.07
N LEU A 12 -1.56 -30.35 3.58
CA LEU A 12 -0.69 -29.81 4.61
C LEU A 12 0.17 -28.64 4.08
N ILE A 13 0.65 -28.73 2.84
CA ILE A 13 1.36 -27.64 2.17
C ILE A 13 0.45 -26.41 2.02
N PHE A 14 -0.79 -26.58 1.55
CA PHE A 14 -1.74 -25.47 1.43
C PHE A 14 -2.08 -24.81 2.77
N ILE A 15 -2.21 -25.60 3.84
CA ILE A 15 -2.46 -25.08 5.19
C ILE A 15 -1.27 -24.27 5.70
N LEU A 16 -0.04 -24.75 5.48
CA LEU A 16 1.17 -24.05 5.89
C LEU A 16 1.37 -22.75 5.12
N ASP A 17 1.12 -22.74 3.79
CA ASP A 17 1.15 -21.52 2.98
C ASP A 17 0.10 -20.52 3.44
N PHE A 18 -1.13 -20.96 3.68
CA PHE A 18 -2.20 -20.08 4.17
C PHE A 18 -1.86 -19.51 5.56
N ALA A 19 -1.35 -20.34 6.48
CA ALA A 19 -0.93 -19.89 7.80
C ALA A 19 0.24 -18.89 7.72
N PHE A 20 1.19 -19.10 6.80
CA PHE A 20 2.29 -18.18 6.56
C PHE A 20 1.83 -16.82 6.01
N GLN A 21 0.88 -16.82 5.07
CA GLN A 21 0.27 -15.59 4.56
C GLN A 21 -0.49 -14.84 5.65
N VAL A 22 -1.23 -15.56 6.52
CA VAL A 22 -1.93 -14.96 7.67
C VAL A 22 -0.95 -14.40 8.70
N LEU A 23 0.18 -15.06 8.93
CA LEU A 23 1.24 -14.57 9.83
C LEU A 23 1.89 -13.29 9.30
N LEU A 24 2.10 -13.19 7.98
CA LEU A 24 2.65 -12.00 7.35
C LEU A 24 1.65 -10.83 7.26
N ALA A 25 0.34 -11.12 7.25
CA ALA A 25 -0.70 -10.11 7.15
C ALA A 25 -0.89 -9.25 8.41
N GLY A 26 -0.23 -9.57 9.53
CA GLY A 26 -0.38 -8.89 10.82
C GLY A 26 0.75 -7.94 11.22
N GLY A 27 1.70 -7.65 10.31
CA GLY A 27 2.85 -6.80 10.59
C GLY A 27 2.56 -5.29 10.43
N PRO A 28 3.36 -4.42 11.06
CA PRO A 28 3.27 -2.98 10.86
C PRO A 28 3.57 -2.63 9.39
N LEU A 29 2.75 -1.76 8.81
CA LEU A 29 2.87 -1.34 7.41
C LEU A 29 4.09 -0.43 7.24
N TRP A 30 4.82 -0.58 6.14
CA TRP A 30 5.92 0.32 5.82
C TRP A 30 5.49 1.33 4.78
N CYS A 31 5.77 2.60 4.99
CA CYS A 31 5.46 3.67 4.04
C CYS A 31 6.68 4.55 3.79
N HIS A 32 6.64 5.35 2.72
CA HIS A 32 7.56 6.47 2.57
C HIS A 32 7.04 7.68 3.34
N GLU A 33 7.92 8.36 4.08
CA GLU A 33 7.61 9.61 4.77
C GLU A 33 8.48 10.77 4.27
N GLY A 34 7.92 11.98 4.29
CA GLY A 34 8.61 13.23 4.00
C GLY A 34 7.85 14.07 2.97
N GLY A 35 8.29 15.32 2.73
CA GLY A 35 7.69 16.09 1.63
C GLY A 35 8.28 17.43 1.19
N GLY A 36 9.14 18.07 1.99
CA GLY A 36 9.71 19.37 1.62
C GLY A 36 10.85 19.30 0.58
N ASN A 37 11.79 18.36 0.74
CA ASN A 37 13.03 18.32 -0.07
C ASN A 37 13.09 17.12 -1.03
N ARG A 38 11.94 16.49 -1.34
CA ARG A 38 11.85 15.22 -2.10
C ARG A 38 12.71 14.09 -1.52
N ARG A 39 13.12 14.22 -0.26
CA ARG A 39 13.76 13.15 0.50
C ARG A 39 12.68 12.33 1.14
N TYR A 40 12.61 11.07 0.74
CA TYR A 40 11.63 10.12 1.25
C TYR A 40 12.35 8.97 1.91
N THR A 41 12.11 8.79 3.19
CA THR A 41 12.69 7.69 3.96
C THR A 41 11.63 6.64 4.25
N PRO A 42 12.01 5.36 4.27
CA PRO A 42 11.11 4.32 4.74
C PRO A 42 10.85 4.49 6.24
N ILE A 43 9.59 4.44 6.62
CA ILE A 43 9.15 4.42 8.02
C ILE A 43 8.28 3.18 8.26
N ASN A 44 8.41 2.62 9.45
CA ASN A 44 7.52 1.60 9.97
C ASN A 44 6.33 2.28 10.65
N CYS A 45 5.13 2.13 10.12
CA CYS A 45 3.92 2.72 10.70
C CYS A 45 3.47 1.94 11.93
N ASP A 46 2.72 2.60 12.81
CA ASP A 46 2.13 1.94 13.99
C ASP A 46 1.21 0.79 13.60
N SER A 47 0.97 -0.14 14.54
CA SER A 47 0.15 -1.34 14.35
C SER A 47 -1.28 -1.08 13.87
N ASP A 48 -1.77 0.13 14.11
CA ASP A 48 -3.14 0.56 13.83
C ASP A 48 -3.25 1.26 12.46
N VAL A 49 -2.11 1.44 11.77
CA VAL A 49 -2.04 2.03 10.44
C VAL A 49 -2.02 0.96 9.36
N TYR A 50 -3.02 1.02 8.49
CA TYR A 50 -3.20 0.06 7.40
C TYR A 50 -3.16 0.70 6.00
N GLU A 51 -2.76 1.97 5.91
CA GLU A 51 -2.65 2.67 4.64
C GLU A 51 -1.47 3.65 4.60
N CYS A 52 -0.87 3.78 3.42
CA CYS A 52 0.08 4.84 3.11
C CYS A 52 -0.64 5.93 2.32
N TYR A 53 -0.27 7.19 2.55
CA TYR A 53 -0.75 8.31 1.75
C TYR A 53 0.38 8.99 0.98
N LYS A 54 -0.02 9.66 -0.12
CA LYS A 54 0.78 10.60 -0.90
C LYS A 54 -0.11 11.77 -1.29
N VAL A 55 0.33 12.99 -1.02
CA VAL A 55 -0.33 14.22 -1.46
C VAL A 55 0.57 14.91 -2.46
N ASP A 56 0.06 15.16 -3.66
CA ASP A 56 0.70 16.01 -4.65
C ASP A 56 0.05 17.40 -4.57
N CYS A 57 0.80 18.42 -4.14
CA CYS A 57 0.35 19.80 -4.12
C CYS A 57 0.84 20.54 -5.36
N TYR A 58 -0.11 21.05 -6.14
CA TYR A 58 0.15 21.82 -7.34
C TYR A 58 -0.06 23.31 -7.04
N ASP A 59 1.03 24.06 -6.99
CA ASP A 59 1.04 25.52 -6.86
C ASP A 59 2.03 26.12 -7.87
N ASN A 60 1.83 27.38 -8.25
CA ASN A 60 2.68 28.11 -9.19
C ASN A 60 4.03 28.51 -8.59
N GLU A 61 4.13 28.65 -7.26
CA GLU A 61 5.36 29.09 -6.60
C GLU A 61 6.13 27.91 -6.00
N THR A 62 5.47 27.01 -5.26
CA THR A 62 6.15 25.95 -4.50
C THR A 62 5.42 24.60 -4.52
N PRO A 63 5.50 23.83 -5.62
CA PRO A 63 4.93 22.48 -5.65
C PRO A 63 5.68 21.55 -4.69
N PHE A 64 4.94 20.84 -3.84
CA PHE A 64 5.49 19.86 -2.91
C PHE A 64 4.72 18.54 -2.97
N VAL A 65 5.37 17.47 -2.48
CA VAL A 65 4.76 16.15 -2.42
C VAL A 65 4.95 15.61 -1.01
N ALA A 66 3.87 15.49 -0.23
CA ALA A 66 3.93 14.93 1.12
C ALA A 66 3.57 13.45 1.11
N ARG A 67 4.22 12.65 1.95
CA ARG A 67 4.00 11.20 2.07
C ARG A 67 4.07 10.79 3.52
N GLY A 68 3.33 9.74 3.88
CA GLY A 68 3.40 9.17 5.22
C GLY A 68 2.45 8.00 5.45
N CYS A 69 2.29 7.70 6.72
CA CYS A 69 1.37 6.72 7.29
C CYS A 69 -0.01 7.36 7.49
N GLY A 70 -1.08 6.75 6.99
CA GLY A 70 -2.44 7.24 7.19
C GLY A 70 -3.07 6.75 8.51
N VAL A 71 -4.26 7.25 8.84
CA VAL A 71 -4.98 6.86 10.06
C VAL A 71 -5.83 5.59 9.85
N GLY A 72 -5.93 4.77 10.89
CA GLY A 72 -6.62 3.47 10.85
C GLY A 72 -8.13 3.53 10.60
N ARG A 73 -8.69 2.40 10.13
CA ARG A 73 -10.10 2.17 9.75
C ARG A 73 -11.15 2.57 10.79
N THR A 74 -10.79 2.66 12.06
CA THR A 74 -11.72 2.97 13.17
C THR A 74 -12.16 4.43 13.18
N ILE A 75 -11.39 5.34 12.56
CA ILE A 75 -11.67 6.79 12.57
C ILE A 75 -12.20 7.26 11.19
N SER A 76 -11.94 6.52 10.12
CA SER A 76 -12.20 6.94 8.73
C SER A 76 -13.61 6.65 8.19
N MET A 77 -14.52 6.06 8.99
CA MET A 77 -15.90 5.81 8.54
C MET A 77 -16.74 7.09 8.38
N SER A 78 -16.28 8.22 8.89
CA SER A 78 -17.08 9.47 8.90
C SER A 78 -16.57 10.57 7.97
N PHE A 79 -15.31 10.50 7.48
CA PHE A 79 -14.77 11.52 6.56
C PHE A 79 -13.75 10.91 5.58
N PRO A 80 -13.96 11.05 4.25
CA PRO A 80 -12.94 10.68 3.28
C PRO A 80 -11.68 11.56 3.49
N ASN A 81 -10.50 10.97 3.34
CA ASN A 81 -9.19 11.65 3.31
C ASN A 81 -8.64 12.21 4.64
N GLN A 82 -9.04 11.71 5.82
CA GLN A 82 -8.39 12.14 7.08
C GLN A 82 -6.87 11.97 7.06
N SER A 83 -6.37 10.91 6.43
CA SER A 83 -4.94 10.64 6.28
C SER A 83 -4.18 11.69 5.48
N CYS A 84 -4.86 12.41 4.60
CA CYS A 84 -4.29 13.48 3.80
C CYS A 84 -4.69 14.87 4.28
N ALA A 85 -5.64 15.00 5.21
CA ALA A 85 -6.28 16.26 5.55
C ALA A 85 -5.26 17.34 5.93
N GLN A 86 -4.29 17.00 6.77
CA GLN A 86 -3.23 17.92 7.18
C GLN A 86 -2.37 18.41 6.01
N ALA A 87 -2.03 17.52 5.06
CA ALA A 87 -1.21 17.89 3.91
C ALA A 87 -2.00 18.66 2.83
N LEU A 88 -3.30 18.38 2.69
CA LEU A 88 -4.20 19.14 1.82
C LEU A 88 -4.45 20.55 2.38
N GLU A 89 -4.71 20.68 3.68
CA GLU A 89 -4.87 21.98 4.34
C GLU A 89 -3.62 22.86 4.18
N LEU A 90 -2.42 22.27 4.31
CA LEU A 90 -1.18 22.98 4.04
C LEU A 90 -1.04 23.43 2.58
N CYS A 91 -1.51 22.62 1.63
CA CYS A 91 -1.54 22.98 0.22
C CYS A 91 -2.52 24.13 -0.06
N ASP A 92 -3.70 24.08 0.55
CA ASP A 92 -4.73 25.11 0.40
C ASP A 92 -4.26 26.46 1.01
N MET A 93 -3.52 26.43 2.13
CA MET A 93 -2.97 27.63 2.78
C MET A 93 -1.97 28.40 1.89
N VAL A 94 -1.27 27.71 0.99
CA VAL A 94 -0.37 28.34 0.02
C VAL A 94 -1.06 28.69 -1.30
N GLY A 95 -2.39 28.56 -1.38
CA GLY A 95 -3.17 28.80 -2.59
C GLY A 95 -3.04 27.71 -3.65
N GLY A 96 -2.45 26.57 -3.30
CA GLY A 96 -2.30 25.42 -4.18
C GLY A 96 -3.56 24.55 -4.26
N HIS A 97 -3.50 23.55 -5.13
CA HIS A 97 -4.50 22.49 -5.21
C HIS A 97 -3.87 21.13 -4.96
N GLY A 98 -4.35 20.42 -3.94
CA GLY A 98 -3.82 19.12 -3.53
C GLY A 98 -4.61 17.94 -4.06
N ILE A 99 -3.91 16.90 -4.54
CA ILE A 99 -4.48 15.59 -4.86
C ILE A 99 -3.97 14.55 -3.86
N CYS A 100 -4.89 13.90 -3.15
CA CYS A 100 -4.59 12.82 -2.22
C CYS A 100 -4.66 11.45 -2.91
N HIS A 101 -3.63 10.65 -2.71
CA HIS A 101 -3.54 9.26 -3.12
C HIS A 101 -3.39 8.37 -1.90
N LEU A 102 -4.29 7.40 -1.76
CA LEU A 102 -4.26 6.41 -0.69
C LEU A 102 -4.00 5.03 -1.30
N CYS A 103 -3.20 4.24 -0.61
CA CYS A 103 -2.99 2.84 -0.94
C CYS A 103 -2.92 2.03 0.35
N SER A 104 -3.73 0.98 0.42
CA SER A 104 -3.94 0.20 1.65
C SER A 104 -3.28 -1.16 1.56
N HIS A 105 -2.75 -1.66 2.67
CA HIS A 105 -2.16 -3.01 2.82
C HIS A 105 -0.95 -3.33 1.91
N PHE A 106 -0.38 -2.33 1.23
CA PHE A 106 0.81 -2.51 0.40
C PHE A 106 1.97 -1.69 0.96
N HIS A 107 3.09 -2.35 1.28
CA HIS A 107 4.29 -1.66 1.74
C HIS A 107 4.83 -0.73 0.65
N MET A 108 5.24 0.48 1.05
CA MET A 108 5.89 1.48 0.21
C MET A 108 5.11 1.84 -1.06
N CYS A 109 3.81 1.61 -1.07
CA CYS A 109 2.95 1.84 -2.23
C CYS A 109 2.87 3.32 -2.61
N ASN A 110 3.08 4.21 -1.64
CA ASN A 110 3.15 5.65 -1.84
C ASN A 110 4.47 6.12 -2.49
N ARG A 111 5.27 5.22 -3.10
CA ARG A 111 6.51 5.56 -3.82
C ARG A 111 6.26 6.27 -5.16
N SER A 112 5.26 5.85 -5.92
CA SER A 112 4.92 6.35 -7.25
C SER A 112 3.42 6.18 -7.49
N THR A 113 2.81 7.05 -8.29
CA THR A 113 1.48 6.80 -8.88
C THR A 113 1.52 5.42 -9.53
N HIS A 114 0.71 4.50 -9.02
CA HIS A 114 0.75 3.09 -9.38
C HIS A 114 0.53 2.90 -10.90
N ARG A 115 1.55 2.47 -11.63
CA ARG A 115 1.34 1.67 -12.85
C ARG A 115 1.16 0.22 -12.39
N SER A 116 -0.07 -0.28 -12.55
CA SER A 116 -0.55 -1.58 -12.04
C SER A 116 0.41 -2.73 -12.32
N VAL A 117 1.01 -3.27 -11.25
CA VAL A 117 1.77 -4.54 -11.22
C VAL A 117 0.91 -5.75 -11.64
N ILE A 118 -0.41 -5.58 -11.70
CA ILE A 118 -1.40 -6.58 -12.14
C ILE A 118 -1.11 -7.09 -13.57
N VAL A 119 -0.55 -6.25 -14.44
CA VAL A 119 -0.24 -6.66 -15.83
C VAL A 119 0.86 -7.73 -15.88
N GLY A 120 1.85 -7.68 -14.99
CA GLY A 120 2.96 -8.64 -14.97
C GLY A 120 2.54 -10.04 -14.52
N ALA A 121 1.68 -10.11 -13.49
CA ALA A 121 1.20 -11.40 -12.97
C ALA A 121 0.29 -12.14 -13.96
N VAL A 122 -0.60 -11.42 -14.65
CA VAL A 122 -1.51 -12.03 -15.64
C VAL A 122 -0.74 -12.58 -16.86
N ILE A 123 0.29 -11.86 -17.33
CA ILE A 123 1.12 -12.32 -18.45
C ILE A 123 1.94 -13.57 -18.07
N ALA A 124 2.47 -13.63 -16.84
CA ALA A 124 3.20 -14.79 -16.36
C ALA A 124 2.31 -16.05 -16.27
N SER A 125 1.08 -15.93 -15.77
CA SER A 125 0.13 -17.05 -15.69
C SER A 125 -0.27 -17.56 -17.08
N ILE A 126 -0.47 -16.65 -18.03
CA ILE A 126 -0.80 -17.01 -19.41
C ILE A 126 0.38 -17.71 -20.08
N ALA A 127 1.61 -17.20 -19.93
CA ALA A 127 2.80 -17.80 -20.52
C ALA A 127 3.06 -19.23 -20.02
N VAL A 128 2.82 -19.49 -18.72
CA VAL A 128 2.94 -20.84 -18.14
C VAL A 128 1.85 -21.76 -18.68
N ALA A 129 0.62 -21.27 -18.88
CA ALA A 129 -0.47 -22.07 -19.43
C ALA A 129 -0.30 -22.44 -20.92
N PHE A 130 0.53 -21.71 -21.67
CA PHE A 130 0.85 -22.00 -23.08
C PHE A 130 2.14 -22.80 -23.27
N LEU A 131 2.97 -22.97 -22.23
CA LEU A 131 4.23 -23.72 -22.26
C LEU A 131 4.15 -25.11 -21.60
N LEU A 132 3.00 -25.46 -21.03
CA LEU A 132 2.63 -26.81 -20.56
C LEU A 132 1.66 -27.46 -21.54
#